data_AF-A0A933XHY8-F1
#
_entry.id   AF-A0A933XHY8-F1
#
_cell.length_a   1.000
_cell.length_b   1.000
_cell.length_c   1.000
_cell.angle_alpha   90.00
_cell.angle_beta   90.00
_cell.angle_gamma   90.00
#
_symmetry.space_group_name_H-M   'P 1'
#
loop_
_entity.id
_entity.type
_entity.pdbx_description
1 polymer ?
#
loop_
_entity_poly.entity_id
_entity_poly.type
_entity_poly.pdbx_seq_one_letter_code
_entity_poly.pdbx_strand_id
1 'polypeptide(L)'
;MNKVLGKHHYVFFFISSKCLKITAYHVADNRDTQSAVTAMIEAVRTAKPDQKSTLITDGTPSYPAGIHFINFFRMRLLKLTT
;
A
#
# COMPACT_ATOMS: atom_id res chain seq x y z
N MET A 1 0.81 3.97 20.13
CA MET A 1 -0.52 3.63 19.59
C MET A 1 -1.42 4.83 19.87
N ASN A 2 -1.89 5.53 18.83
CA ASN A 2 -2.59 6.80 19.00
C ASN A 2 -4.11 6.54 19.05
N LYS A 3 -4.77 7.10 20.06
CA LYS A 3 -6.24 7.14 20.14
C LYS A 3 -6.71 8.51 19.68
N VAL A 4 -7.62 8.55 18.71
CA VAL A 4 -8.28 9.77 18.25
C VAL A 4 -9.76 9.63 18.61
N LEU A 5 -10.31 10.57 19.38
CA LEU A 5 -11.68 10.50 19.92
C LEU A 5 -11.98 9.17 20.65
N GLY A 6 -11.00 8.63 21.37
CA GLY A 6 -11.13 7.37 22.11
C GLY A 6 -11.03 6.09 21.28
N LYS A 7 -10.94 6.18 19.95
CA LYS A 7 -10.81 5.02 19.05
C LYS A 7 -9.38 4.83 18.57
N HIS A 8 -8.96 3.57 18.42
CA HIS A 8 -7.68 3.23 17.83
C HIS A 8 -7.69 3.54 16.34
N HIS A 9 -6.66 4.23 15.88
CA HIS A 9 -6.43 4.48 14.47
C HIS A 9 -5.01 4.03 14.13
N TYR A 10 -4.88 3.47 12.93
CA TYR A 10 -3.64 2.94 12.40
C TYR A 10 -3.27 3.72 11.15
N VAL A 11 -1.98 4.03 11.03
CA VAL A 11 -1.44 4.72 9.88
C VAL A 11 -0.60 3.73 9.10
N PHE A 12 -1.01 3.48 7.86
CA PHE A 12 -0.21 2.80 6.86
C PHE A 12 0.55 3.88 6.10
N PHE A 13 1.88 3.89 6.16
CA PHE A 13 2.68 4.93 5.50
C PHE A 13 3.75 4.31 4.62
N PHE A 14 4.00 4.93 3.47
CA PHE A 14 5.04 4.54 2.53
C PHE A 14 6.01 5.69 2.32
N ILE A 15 7.29 5.36 2.34
CA ILE A 15 8.40 6.28 2.15
C ILE A 15 9.27 5.81 0.99
N SER A 16 9.73 6.75 0.17
CA SER A 16 10.71 6.45 -0.88
C SER A 16 12.06 6.14 -0.28
N SER A 17 12.61 4.96 -0.58
CA SER A 17 13.95 4.57 -0.13
C SER A 17 15.07 5.43 -0.75
N LYS A 18 14.82 6.11 -1.87
CA LYS A 18 15.82 6.92 -2.57
C LYS A 18 15.98 8.32 -1.99
N CYS A 19 14.86 8.97 -1.66
CA CYS A 19 14.85 10.38 -1.25
C CYS A 19 14.21 10.64 0.11
N LEU A 20 13.77 9.58 0.80
CA LEU A 20 13.17 9.61 2.14
C LEU A 20 11.93 10.51 2.24
N LYS A 21 11.25 10.76 1.12
CA LYS A 21 9.96 11.47 1.08
C LYS A 21 8.82 10.48 1.29
N ILE A 22 7.84 10.88 2.09
CA ILE A 22 6.58 10.16 2.22
C ILE A 22 5.87 10.22 0.86
N THR A 23 5.57 9.05 0.29
CA THR A 23 4.92 8.94 -1.02
C THR A 23 3.41 8.76 -0.88
N ALA A 24 2.97 8.10 0.19
CA ALA A 24 1.55 7.94 0.53
C ALA A 24 1.37 7.62 2.01
N TYR A 25 0.19 7.93 2.53
CA TYR A 25 -0.27 7.46 3.83
C TYR A 25 -1.78 7.25 3.81
N HIS A 26 -2.24 6.26 4.56
CA HIS A 26 -3.65 5.95 4.72
C HIS A 26 -3.94 5.76 6.20
N VAL A 27 -5.02 6.38 6.68
CA VAL A 27 -5.48 6.24 8.06
C VAL A 27 -6.70 5.34 8.07
N ALA A 28 -6.66 4.27 8.86
CA ALA A 28 -7.76 3.32 9.00
C ALA A 28 -8.06 3.05 10.49
N ASP A 29 -9.26 2.59 10.76
CA ASP A 29 -9.69 2.15 12.10
C ASP A 29 -9.27 0.71 12.43
N ASN A 30 -8.76 -0.03 11.44
CA ASN A 30 -8.31 -1.42 11.54
C ASN A 30 -6.95 -1.64 10.85
N ARG A 31 -6.39 -2.84 11.04
CA ARG A 31 -5.09 -3.26 10.46
C ARG A 31 -5.23 -4.26 9.32
N ASP A 32 -6.42 -4.39 8.75
CA ASP A 32 -6.74 -5.46 7.83
C ASP A 32 -6.15 -5.23 6.43
N THR A 33 -6.19 -6.30 5.63
CA THR A 33 -5.64 -6.34 4.27
C THR A 33 -6.19 -5.23 3.37
N GLN A 34 -7.46 -4.86 3.50
CA GLN A 34 -8.06 -3.82 2.67
C GLN A 34 -7.37 -2.46 2.88
N SER A 35 -7.15 -2.09 4.14
CA SER A 35 -6.46 -0.84 4.52
C SER A 35 -5.02 -0.83 3.99
N ALA A 36 -4.33 -1.97 4.06
CA ALA A 36 -2.99 -2.13 3.48
C ALA A 36 -2.98 -1.99 1.95
N VAL A 37 -3.95 -2.61 1.26
CA VAL A 37 -4.10 -2.53 -0.21
C VAL A 37 -4.33 -1.09 -0.65
N THR A 38 -5.21 -0.36 0.02
CA THR A 38 -5.49 1.05 -0.30
C THR A 38 -4.20 1.88 -0.22
N ALA A 39 -3.46 1.78 0.89
CA ALA A 39 -2.20 2.50 1.07
C ALA A 39 -1.14 2.13 0.01
N MET A 40 -1.05 0.85 -0.36
CA MET A 40 -0.12 0.37 -1.40
C MET A 40 -0.49 0.90 -2.79
N ILE A 41 -1.78 0.95 -3.13
CA ILE A 41 -2.26 1.52 -4.39
C ILE A 41 -1.95 3.02 -4.45
N GLU A 42 -2.23 3.75 -3.36
CA GLU A 42 -1.89 5.17 -3.25
C GLU A 42 -0.39 5.41 -3.44
N ALA A 43 0.46 4.58 -2.81
CA ALA A 43 1.91 4.66 -2.97
C ALA A 43 2.34 4.43 -4.42
N VAL A 44 1.87 3.35 -5.06
CA VAL A 44 2.21 3.01 -6.44
C VAL A 44 1.73 4.08 -7.43
N ARG A 45 0.56 4.70 -7.19
CA ARG A 45 0.02 5.78 -8.03
C ARG A 45 0.94 7.01 -8.10
N THR A 46 1.76 7.24 -7.08
CA THR A 46 2.73 8.36 -7.08
C THR A 46 4.02 8.07 -7.84
N ALA A 47 4.26 6.81 -8.24
CA ALA A 47 5.38 6.45 -9.08
C ALA A 47 5.15 6.91 -10.53
N LYS A 48 6.24 7.06 -11.30
CA LYS A 48 6.13 7.34 -12.74
C LYS A 48 5.44 6.14 -13.44
N PRO A 49 4.67 6.36 -14.53
CA PRO A 49 3.89 5.29 -15.19
C PRO A 49 4.67 4.00 -15.49
N ASP A 50 5.90 4.12 -15.98
CA ASP A 50 6.75 2.97 -16.36
C ASP A 50 7.74 2.55 -15.26
N GLN A 51 7.65 3.16 -14.08
CA GLN A 51 8.55 2.83 -12.98
C GLN A 51 8.14 1.49 -12.36
N LYS A 52 9.05 0.51 -12.42
CA LYS A 52 8.92 -0.72 -11.64
C LYS A 52 9.11 -0.40 -10.15
N SER A 53 8.00 -0.41 -9.42
CA SER A 53 7.98 -0.20 -7.97
C SER A 53 7.99 -1.53 -7.22
N THR A 54 8.91 -1.66 -6.27
CA THR A 54 8.98 -2.78 -5.32
C THR A 54 8.54 -2.27 -3.96
N LEU A 55 7.50 -2.88 -3.37
CA LEU A 55 7.02 -2.55 -2.04
C LEU A 55 7.72 -3.43 -1.00
N ILE A 56 8.36 -2.80 -0.01
CA ILE A 56 9.02 -3.46 1.12
C ILE A 56 8.23 -3.12 2.39
N THR A 57 7.92 -4.12 3.20
CA THR A 57 6.99 -3.97 4.35
C THR A 57 7.53 -4.63 5.60
N ASP A 58 6.95 -4.30 6.76
CA ASP A 58 7.44 -4.64 8.10
C ASP A 58 7.15 -6.10 8.55
N GLY A 59 6.61 -6.94 7.65
CA GLY A 59 6.26 -8.32 7.95
C GLY A 59 4.84 -8.54 8.48
N THR A 60 4.02 -7.49 8.61
CA THR A 60 2.59 -7.68 8.96
C THR A 60 1.87 -8.49 7.87
N PRO A 61 1.05 -9.52 8.20
CA PRO A 61 0.37 -10.38 7.22
C PRO A 61 -0.56 -9.67 6.22
N SER A 62 -1.07 -8.48 6.56
CA SER A 62 -1.92 -7.69 5.67
C SER A 62 -1.19 -7.21 4.42
N TYR A 63 0.12 -6.97 4.49
CA TYR A 63 0.89 -6.52 3.34
C TYR A 63 1.14 -7.63 2.30
N PRO A 64 1.65 -8.84 2.66
CA PRO A 64 1.77 -9.94 1.70
C PRO A 64 0.45 -10.28 1.02
N ALA A 65 -0.65 -10.34 1.78
CA ALA A 65 -1.98 -10.59 1.23
C ALA A 65 -2.38 -9.51 0.21
N GLY A 66 -2.13 -8.24 0.51
CA GLY A 66 -2.40 -7.16 -0.41
C GLY A 66 -1.49 -7.13 -1.65
N ILE A 67 -0.22 -7.54 -1.52
CA ILE A 67 0.70 -7.71 -2.66
C ILE A 67 0.17 -8.80 -3.60
N HIS A 68 -0.28 -9.94 -3.06
CA HIS A 68 -0.88 -11.00 -3.88
C HIS A 68 -2.12 -10.51 -4.62
N PHE A 69 -3.00 -9.78 -3.93
CA PHE A 69 -4.17 -9.16 -4.54
C PHE A 69 -3.77 -8.22 -5.70
N ILE A 70 -2.90 -7.24 -5.45
CA ILE A 70 -2.47 -6.26 -6.47
C ILE A 70 -1.83 -6.97 -7.67
N ASN A 71 -0.96 -7.96 -7.44
CA ASN A 71 -0.30 -8.70 -8.51
C ASN A 71 -1.30 -9.49 -9.37
N PHE A 72 -2.29 -10.14 -8.75
CA PHE A 72 -3.35 -10.84 -9.48
C PHE A 72 -4.11 -9.91 -10.43
N PHE A 73 -4.51 -8.71 -9.96
CA PHE A 73 -5.21 -7.74 -10.79
C PHE A 73 -4.32 -7.12 -11.88
N ARG A 74 -3.06 -6.80 -11.58
CA ARG A 74 -2.12 -6.26 -12.58
C ARG A 74 -1.82 -7.26 -13.70
N MET A 75 -1.62 -8.55 -13.36
CA MET A 75 -1.45 -9.59 -14.38
C MET A 75 -2.69 -9.75 -15.25
N ARG A 76 -3.89 -9.62 -14.66
CA ARG A 76 -5.14 -9.75 -15.41
C ARG A 76 -5.35 -8.59 -16.38
N LEU A 77 -5.02 -7.36 -15.97
CA LEU A 77 -5.11 -6.19 -16.84
C LEU A 77 -4.16 -6.29 -18.04
N LEU A 78 -2.91 -6.72 -17.83
CA LEU A 78 -1.95 -6.95 -18.92
C LEU A 78 -2.43 -8.01 -19.93
N LYS A 79 -3.20 -9.01 -19.49
CA LYS A 79 -3.80 -10.05 -20.36
C LYS A 79 -5.04 -9.59 -21.13
N LEU A 80 -5.67 -8.49 -20.73
CA LEU A 80 -6.89 -7.97 -21.37
C LEU A 80 -6.59 -6.83 -22.36
N THR A 81 -5.39 -6.26 -22.32
CA THR A 81 -4.96 -5.14 -23.18
C THR A 81 -3.98 -5.54 -24.31
N THR A 82 -3.90 -6.82 -24.66
CA THR A 82 -3.14 -7.32 -25.82
C THR A 82 -4.01 -7.53 -27.04
#